data_AF-A0ABC9FGN0-F1
#
_entry.id   AF-A0ABC9FGN0-F1
#
_cell.length_a   1.000
_cell.length_b   1.000
_cell.length_c   1.000
_cell.angle_alpha   90.00
_cell.angle_beta   90.00
_cell.angle_gamma   90.00
#
_symmetry.space_group_name_H-M   'P 1'
#
loop_
_entity.id
_entity.type
_entity.pdbx_description
1 polymer ?
#
loop_
_entity_poly.entity_id
_entity_poly.type
_entity_poly.pdbx_seq_one_letter_code
_entity_poly.pdbx_strand_id
1 'polypeptide(L)'
;MVQRLTYRKRHSYATKSNQTRVVKTPGPDPLLSPYLFFSLLFPLHFRWFLRSALVVVLIRSIGLRLVLAGGKLVYQYTKKRASGPKCPVTGKKIQGIPHLRPAEYKRSRLPRNRRTVNRPYGGVLSGTAVRERIIRAFLVEEQKIVKKVLKIQKTKDKTSSK
;
A
#
# COMPACT_ATOMS: atom_id res chain seq x y z
N MET A 1 -20.20 -33.47 3.52
CA MET A 1 -18.94 -33.22 4.24
C MET A 1 -18.25 -31.97 3.66
N VAL A 2 -17.69 -31.10 4.51
CA VAL A 2 -16.91 -29.93 4.07
C VAL A 2 -15.53 -30.38 3.59
N GLN A 3 -15.02 -29.81 2.50
CA GLN A 3 -13.69 -30.12 1.96
C GLN A 3 -12.60 -29.75 3.00
N ARG A 4 -11.81 -30.73 3.44
CA ARG A 4 -10.64 -30.49 4.32
C ARG A 4 -9.48 -29.92 3.51
N LEU A 5 -8.68 -29.05 4.13
CA LEU A 5 -7.57 -28.35 3.50
C LEU A 5 -6.25 -28.63 4.22
N THR A 6 -5.17 -28.74 3.45
CA THR A 6 -3.82 -28.99 3.95
C THR A 6 -2.87 -27.85 3.56
N TYR A 7 -1.89 -27.55 4.41
CA TYR A 7 -0.86 -26.58 4.08
C TYR A 7 0.00 -27.08 2.91
N ARG A 8 0.15 -26.23 1.88
CA ARG A 8 0.98 -26.47 0.69
C ARG A 8 2.48 -26.17 0.85
N LYS A 9 2.88 -25.46 1.92
CA LYS A 9 4.28 -25.11 2.19
C LYS A 9 4.92 -26.20 3.04
N ARG A 10 6.24 -26.36 2.92
CA ARG A 10 7.02 -27.28 3.78
C ARG A 10 6.78 -27.03 5.27
N HIS A 11 6.63 -25.76 5.66
CA HIS A 11 6.28 -25.40 7.05
C HIS A 11 4.78 -25.66 7.32
N SER A 12 4.50 -26.65 8.17
CA SER A 12 3.15 -27.15 8.49
C SER A 12 2.47 -26.49 9.69
N TYR A 13 3.17 -25.65 10.48
CA TYR A 13 2.62 -25.07 11.70
C TYR A 13 1.82 -23.76 11.46
N ALA A 14 0.86 -23.49 12.35
CA ALA A 14 0.02 -22.30 12.34
C ALA A 14 0.73 -21.08 12.97
N THR A 15 1.76 -20.56 12.30
CA THR A 15 2.52 -19.40 12.78
C THR A 15 2.01 -18.07 12.20
N LYS A 16 2.35 -16.94 12.83
CA LYS A 16 1.97 -15.59 12.34
C LYS A 16 2.42 -15.33 10.89
N SER A 17 3.48 -15.98 10.40
CA SER A 17 3.97 -15.87 9.01
C SER A 17 3.25 -16.79 8.04
N ASN A 18 2.61 -17.85 8.56
CA ASN A 18 1.92 -18.87 7.77
C ASN A 18 0.39 -18.67 7.78
N GLN A 19 -0.07 -17.42 7.82
CA GLN A 19 -1.49 -17.11 7.77
C GLN A 19 -2.05 -17.39 6.37
N THR A 20 -3.12 -18.18 6.32
CA THR A 20 -3.77 -18.62 5.08
C THR A 20 -5.19 -18.06 4.96
N ARG A 21 -5.63 -17.78 3.74
CA ARG A 21 -7.04 -17.53 3.40
C ARG A 21 -7.55 -18.68 2.55
N VAL A 22 -8.76 -19.15 2.83
CA VAL A 22 -9.44 -20.15 2.01
C VAL A 22 -10.02 -19.44 0.79
N VAL A 23 -9.61 -19.88 -0.41
CA VAL A 23 -10.07 -19.31 -1.68
C VAL A 23 -10.49 -20.44 -2.61
N LYS A 24 -11.57 -20.23 -3.38
CA LYS A 24 -11.98 -21.13 -4.46
C LYS A 24 -11.13 -20.84 -5.69
N THR A 25 -10.52 -21.87 -6.30
CA THR A 25 -9.85 -21.69 -7.59
C THR A 25 -10.88 -21.37 -8.67
N PRO A 26 -10.52 -20.66 -9.76
CA PRO A 26 -11.34 -20.70 -10.96
C PRO A 26 -11.39 -22.15 -11.48
N GLY A 27 -12.58 -22.64 -11.84
CA GLY A 27 -12.72 -23.90 -12.56
C GLY A 27 -12.30 -23.74 -14.03
N PRO A 28 -12.11 -24.85 -14.78
CA PRO A 28 -11.95 -24.76 -16.23
C PRO A 28 -13.21 -24.15 -16.84
N ASP A 29 -13.05 -23.19 -17.75
CA ASP A 29 -14.17 -22.58 -18.48
C ASP A 29 -14.79 -23.65 -19.40
N PRO A 30 -16.09 -23.98 -19.27
CA PRO A 30 -16.72 -25.05 -20.06
C PRO A 30 -16.78 -24.71 -21.57
N LEU A 31 -16.60 -23.44 -21.93
CA LEU A 31 -16.71 -22.93 -23.30
C LEU A 31 -15.43 -23.13 -24.15
N LEU A 32 -14.31 -23.57 -23.58
CA LEU A 32 -13.10 -23.87 -24.35
C LEU A 32 -13.01 -25.31 -24.86
N SER A 33 -13.97 -26.17 -24.48
CA SER A 33 -13.97 -27.59 -24.86
C SER A 33 -14.52 -27.91 -26.26
N PRO A 34 -15.49 -27.17 -26.85
CA PRO A 34 -15.99 -27.50 -28.19
C PRO A 34 -15.12 -26.94 -29.33
N TYR A 35 -14.43 -25.81 -29.14
CA TYR A 35 -13.73 -25.12 -30.22
C TYR A 35 -12.36 -25.70 -30.58
N LEU A 36 -11.77 -26.54 -29.72
CA LEU A 36 -10.54 -27.29 -30.03
C LEU A 36 -10.80 -28.58 -30.82
N PHE A 37 -12.06 -29.03 -30.89
CA PHE A 37 -12.44 -30.22 -31.65
C PHE A 37 -12.91 -29.89 -33.09
N PHE A 38 -13.41 -28.69 -33.33
CA PHE A 38 -13.96 -28.29 -34.63
C PHE A 38 -12.92 -27.73 -35.63
N SER A 39 -11.66 -27.54 -35.23
CA SER A 39 -10.60 -27.06 -36.14
C SER A 39 -9.88 -28.18 -36.91
N LEU A 40 -10.21 -29.44 -36.67
CA LEU A 40 -9.62 -30.60 -37.37
C LEU A 40 -10.51 -31.16 -38.49
N LEU A 41 -11.71 -30.60 -38.72
CA LEU A 41 -12.65 -31.10 -39.73
C LEU A 41 -13.24 -30.01 -40.65
N PHE A 42 -12.52 -28.92 -40.94
CA PHE A 42 -12.91 -28.04 -42.05
C PHE A 42 -11.68 -27.52 -42.82
N PRO A 43 -11.59 -27.78 -44.14
CA PRO A 43 -10.46 -27.38 -44.97
C PRO A 43 -10.35 -25.86 -45.15
N LEU A 44 -9.10 -25.43 -45.41
CA LEU A 44 -8.53 -24.08 -45.35
C LEU A 44 -9.10 -22.99 -46.28
N HIS A 45 -10.32 -23.08 -46.82
CA HIS A 45 -10.74 -22.19 -47.92
C HIS A 45 -11.85 -21.17 -47.64
N PHE A 46 -12.28 -20.96 -46.40
CA PHE A 46 -13.27 -19.90 -46.10
C PHE A 46 -13.02 -19.19 -44.76
N ARG A 47 -11.77 -18.79 -44.51
CA ARG A 47 -11.38 -18.11 -43.26
C ARG A 47 -11.09 -16.62 -43.46
N TRP A 48 -11.89 -15.95 -44.29
CA TRP A 48 -11.74 -14.53 -44.59
C TRP A 48 -13.02 -13.67 -44.54
N PHE A 49 -14.10 -14.11 -43.88
CA PHE A 49 -15.29 -13.22 -43.81
C PHE A 49 -15.97 -13.05 -42.46
N LEU A 50 -15.68 -13.81 -41.40
CA LEU A 50 -16.31 -13.58 -40.09
C LEU A 50 -15.34 -13.60 -38.89
N ARG A 51 -14.10 -13.13 -39.08
CA ARG A 51 -13.29 -12.60 -37.97
C ARG A 51 -13.50 -11.09 -37.87
N SER A 52 -14.75 -10.69 -37.64
CA SER A 52 -15.08 -9.37 -37.14
C SER A 52 -14.39 -9.23 -35.78
N ALA A 53 -13.29 -8.48 -35.77
CA ALA A 53 -12.40 -8.24 -34.64
C ALA A 53 -13.06 -7.58 -33.41
N LEU A 54 -14.39 -7.41 -33.42
CA LEU A 54 -15.15 -6.72 -32.39
C LEU A 54 -15.56 -7.64 -31.22
N VAL A 55 -15.82 -8.93 -31.46
CA VAL A 55 -16.31 -9.83 -30.39
C VAL A 55 -15.20 -10.25 -29.41
N VAL A 56 -13.95 -10.40 -29.88
CA VAL A 56 -12.82 -10.82 -29.03
C VAL A 56 -12.27 -9.66 -28.19
N VAL A 57 -12.41 -8.41 -28.65
CA VAL A 57 -11.94 -7.20 -27.93
C VAL A 57 -12.93 -6.76 -26.84
N LEU A 58 -14.23 -7.01 -26.99
CA LEU A 58 -15.23 -6.63 -25.98
C LEU A 58 -15.17 -7.53 -24.73
N ILE A 59 -14.88 -8.82 -24.87
CA ILE A 59 -14.81 -9.78 -23.75
C ILE A 59 -13.59 -9.52 -22.85
N ARG A 60 -12.54 -8.87 -23.36
CA ARG A 60 -11.30 -8.59 -22.62
C ARG A 60 -11.32 -7.25 -21.87
N SER A 61 -12.34 -6.42 -22.11
CA SER A 61 -12.47 -5.06 -21.55
C SER A 61 -13.37 -5.02 -20.31
N ILE A 62 -14.23 -6.02 -20.12
CA ILE A 62 -15.06 -6.14 -18.93
C ILE A 62 -14.28 -7.00 -17.94
N GLY A 63 -13.60 -6.35 -16.98
CA GLY A 63 -12.91 -6.98 -15.86
C GLY A 63 -13.82 -7.76 -14.89
N LEU A 64 -14.93 -8.33 -15.36
CA LEU A 64 -15.62 -9.40 -14.64
C LEU A 64 -14.76 -10.64 -14.74
N ARG A 65 -13.92 -10.84 -13.72
CA ARG A 65 -13.45 -12.17 -13.37
C ARG A 65 -14.68 -12.98 -12.98
N LEU A 66 -15.37 -13.56 -13.97
CA LEU A 66 -16.39 -14.58 -13.76
C LEU A 66 -15.71 -15.72 -12.99
N VAL A 67 -15.82 -15.69 -11.67
CA VAL A 67 -15.44 -16.84 -10.83
C VAL A 67 -16.52 -17.88 -11.10
N LEU A 68 -16.35 -18.64 -12.17
CA LEU A 68 -17.21 -19.77 -12.48
C LEU A 68 -17.20 -20.69 -11.26
N ALA A 69 -18.39 -20.94 -10.72
CA ALA A 69 -18.61 -21.72 -9.52
C ALA A 69 -18.28 -23.20 -9.81
N GLY A 70 -17.00 -23.57 -9.73
CA GLY A 70 -16.57 -24.95 -10.01
C GLY A 70 -15.18 -25.35 -9.55
N GLY A 71 -14.42 -24.48 -8.86
CA GLY A 71 -13.06 -24.82 -8.43
C GLY A 71 -12.93 -25.39 -7.02
N LYS A 72 -11.82 -26.09 -6.79
CA LYS A 72 -11.45 -26.68 -5.50
C LYS A 72 -11.12 -25.60 -4.47
N LEU A 73 -11.45 -25.82 -3.20
CA LEU A 73 -11.01 -24.94 -2.11
C LEU A 73 -9.51 -25.14 -1.87
N VAL A 74 -8.75 -24.04 -1.78
CA VAL A 74 -7.30 -24.06 -1.59
C VAL A 74 -6.86 -22.95 -0.62
N TYR A 75 -5.85 -23.21 0.20
CA TYR A 75 -5.18 -22.18 0.99
C TYR A 75 -4.31 -21.27 0.12
N GLN A 76 -4.59 -19.97 0.16
CA GLN A 76 -3.70 -18.93 -0.32
C GLN A 76 -2.96 -18.30 0.85
N TYR A 77 -1.62 -18.23 0.75
CA TYR A 77 -0.80 -17.62 1.78
C TYR A 77 -0.89 -16.11 1.73
N THR A 78 -1.19 -15.52 2.87
CA THR A 78 -1.21 -14.07 3.04
C THR A 78 0.03 -13.60 3.77
N LYS A 79 0.55 -12.45 3.37
CA LYS A 79 1.65 -11.79 4.09
C LYS A 79 1.07 -11.12 5.35
N LYS A 80 1.86 -11.05 6.43
CA LYS A 80 1.43 -10.29 7.62
C LYS A 80 1.16 -8.82 7.24
N ARG A 81 0.16 -8.21 7.88
CA ARG A 81 -0.13 -6.79 7.73
C ARG A 81 1.00 -5.96 8.34
N ALA A 82 1.38 -4.87 7.67
CA ALA A 82 2.40 -3.96 8.17
C ALA A 82 1.79 -2.87 9.06
N SER A 83 2.46 -2.53 10.15
CA SER A 83 2.22 -1.28 10.86
C SER A 83 2.88 -0.15 10.08
N GLY A 84 2.08 0.76 9.52
CA GLY A 84 2.58 1.93 8.81
C GLY A 84 3.42 2.89 9.67
N PRO A 85 4.04 3.90 9.06
CA PRO A 85 4.90 4.84 9.76
C PRO A 85 4.10 5.71 10.73
N LYS A 86 4.68 5.94 11.92
CA LYS A 86 4.08 6.69 13.01
C LYS A 86 4.96 7.87 13.39
N CYS A 87 4.31 8.94 13.86
CA CYS A 87 4.99 10.07 14.46
C CYS A 87 5.56 9.67 15.84
N PRO A 88 6.83 9.95 16.16
CA PRO A 88 7.42 9.63 17.45
C PRO A 88 6.84 10.47 18.60
N VAL A 89 6.42 11.71 18.34
CA VAL A 89 5.89 12.62 19.37
C VAL A 89 4.43 12.31 19.68
N THR A 90 3.60 12.20 18.65
CA THR A 90 2.14 12.06 18.81
C THR A 90 1.66 10.60 18.75
N GLY A 91 2.50 9.65 18.32
CA GLY A 91 2.11 8.25 18.07
C GLY A 91 1.13 8.05 16.89
N LYS A 92 0.56 9.13 16.35
CA LYS A 92 -0.37 9.12 15.21
C LYS A 92 0.30 8.59 13.94
N LYS A 93 -0.47 7.86 13.12
CA LYS A 93 -0.03 7.38 11.81
C LYS A 93 0.16 8.55 10.84
N ILE A 94 1.17 8.48 9.99
CA ILE A 94 1.45 9.54 9.02
C ILE A 94 0.51 9.38 7.82
N GLN A 95 -0.28 10.42 7.58
CA GLN A 95 -1.20 10.47 6.44
C GLN A 95 -0.44 10.61 5.12
N GLY A 96 -1.00 10.04 4.05
CA GLY A 96 -0.43 10.11 2.70
C GLY A 96 0.68 9.10 2.41
N ILE A 97 1.06 8.25 3.38
CA ILE A 97 2.08 7.21 3.19
C ILE A 97 1.46 5.81 3.30
N PRO A 98 1.69 4.91 2.32
CA PRO A 98 1.09 3.58 2.31
C PRO A 98 1.71 2.66 3.37
N HIS A 99 0.87 1.82 3.99
CA HIS A 99 1.27 0.89 5.03
C HIS A 99 1.72 -0.44 4.43
N LEU A 100 2.93 -0.46 3.88
CA LEU A 100 3.50 -1.62 3.20
C LEU A 100 4.61 -2.28 4.02
N ARG A 101 4.97 -3.51 3.65
CA ARG A 101 6.13 -4.19 4.25
C ARG A 101 7.44 -3.55 3.75
N PRO A 102 8.55 -3.66 4.50
CA PRO A 102 9.84 -3.11 4.07
C PRO A 102 10.28 -3.58 2.67
N ALA A 103 10.00 -4.85 2.33
CA ALA A 103 10.31 -5.39 1.01
C ALA A 103 9.52 -4.73 -0.14
N GLU A 104 8.33 -4.20 0.13
CA GLU A 104 7.48 -3.48 -0.84
C GLU A 104 7.82 -1.98 -0.88
N TYR A 105 8.44 -1.46 0.18
CA TYR A 105 8.89 -0.07 0.28
C TYR A 105 10.20 0.23 -0.46
N LYS A 106 10.84 -0.80 -1.02
CA LYS A 106 12.08 -0.69 -1.80
C LYS A 106 11.88 0.22 -3.01
N ARG A 107 12.94 0.98 -3.37
CA ARG A 107 12.94 1.94 -4.49
C ARG A 107 12.57 1.30 -5.84
N SER A 108 12.86 0.01 -6.03
CA SER A 108 12.51 -0.74 -7.23
C SER A 108 11.02 -1.03 -7.38
N ARG A 109 10.24 -0.98 -6.29
CA ARG A 109 8.80 -1.30 -6.30
C ARG A 109 7.91 -0.08 -6.10
N LEU A 110 8.36 0.90 -5.30
CA LEU A 110 7.59 2.09 -4.99
C LEU A 110 8.34 3.37 -5.40
N PRO A 111 7.70 4.28 -6.17
CA PRO A 111 8.29 5.57 -6.50
C PRO A 111 8.45 6.45 -5.27
N ARG A 112 9.24 7.54 -5.37
CA ARG A 112 9.55 8.43 -4.24
C ARG A 112 8.32 9.19 -3.75
N ASN A 113 7.51 9.74 -4.65
CA ASN A 113 6.31 10.52 -4.32
C ASN A 113 5.33 9.77 -3.41
N ARG A 114 5.21 8.45 -3.55
CA ARG A 114 4.36 7.60 -2.69
C ARG A 114 4.97 7.30 -1.32
N ARG A 115 6.27 7.54 -1.12
CA ARG A 115 7.00 7.26 0.13
C ARG A 115 7.18 8.49 1.01
N THR A 116 6.98 9.68 0.46
CA THR A 116 7.29 10.96 1.09
C THR A 116 6.11 11.92 1.04
N VAL A 117 6.10 12.89 1.95
CA VAL A 117 5.16 14.02 1.92
C VAL A 117 5.97 15.28 1.64
N ASN A 118 5.51 16.13 0.72
CA ASN A 118 6.20 17.36 0.30
C ASN A 118 6.04 18.48 1.35
N ARG A 119 6.71 18.33 2.51
CA ARG A 119 6.80 19.33 3.57
C ARG A 119 8.03 19.04 4.46
N PRO A 120 8.44 19.97 5.33
CA PRO A 120 9.46 19.70 6.35
C PRO A 120 9.11 18.49 7.22
N TYR A 121 10.12 17.66 7.51
CA TYR A 121 9.97 16.39 8.25
C TYR A 121 8.89 15.44 7.68
N GLY A 122 8.70 15.46 6.35
CA GLY A 122 7.83 14.56 5.60
C GLY A 122 8.11 13.10 5.90
N GLY A 123 7.09 12.34 6.30
CA GLY A 123 7.24 10.91 6.60
C GLY A 123 7.89 10.54 7.93
N VAL A 124 8.25 11.53 8.75
CA VAL A 124 8.76 11.31 10.11
C VAL A 124 7.81 11.88 11.16
N LEU A 125 7.36 13.13 10.97
CA LEU A 125 6.46 13.82 11.90
C LEU A 125 5.06 13.97 11.31
N SER A 126 4.05 14.08 12.18
CA SER A 126 2.70 14.52 11.81
C SER A 126 2.69 16.03 11.50
N GLY A 127 1.72 16.49 10.71
CA GLY A 127 1.58 17.92 10.40
C GLY A 127 1.44 18.80 11.64
N THR A 128 0.71 18.31 12.65
CA THR A 128 0.53 19.01 13.94
C THR A 128 1.87 19.15 14.68
N ALA A 129 2.66 18.09 14.76
CA ALA A 129 3.95 18.12 15.44
C ALA A 129 4.96 19.02 14.73
N VAL A 130 4.90 19.12 13.39
CA VAL A 130 5.71 20.07 12.62
C VAL A 130 5.32 21.51 12.96
N ARG A 131 4.01 21.82 12.99
CA ARG A 131 3.51 23.16 13.35
C ARG A 131 3.93 23.56 14.76
N GLU A 132 3.78 22.67 15.74
CA GLU A 132 4.21 22.91 17.12
C GLU A 132 5.72 23.19 17.21
N ARG A 133 6.54 22.49 16.44
CA ARG A 133 8.00 22.74 16.41
C ARG A 133 8.33 24.12 15.85
N ILE A 134 7.65 24.54 14.78
CA ILE A 134 7.86 25.86 14.17
C ILE A 134 7.47 26.96 15.17
N ILE A 135 6.30 26.84 15.79
CA ILE A 135 5.82 27.83 16.76
C ILE A 135 6.73 27.87 18.01
N ARG A 136 7.12 26.71 18.55
CA ARG A 136 8.03 26.65 19.70
C ARG A 136 9.39 27.26 19.38
N ALA A 137 9.95 26.98 18.20
CA ALA A 137 11.20 27.58 17.78
C ALA A 137 11.09 29.11 17.70
N PHE A 138 10.04 29.62 17.06
CA PHE A 138 9.78 31.06 16.97
C PHE A 138 9.66 31.72 18.34
N LEU A 139 8.77 31.20 19.21
CA LEU A 139 8.54 31.78 20.54
C LEU A 139 9.79 31.74 21.42
N VAL A 140 10.62 30.70 21.31
CA VAL A 140 11.87 30.60 22.06
C VAL A 140 12.87 31.66 21.60
N GLU A 141 12.97 31.94 20.30
CA GLU A 141 13.82 33.01 19.80
C GLU A 141 13.34 34.39 20.26
N GLU A 142 12.03 34.66 20.20
CA GLU A 142 11.45 35.92 20.71
C GLU A 142 11.73 36.11 22.21
N GLN A 143 11.50 35.07 23.02
CA GLN A 143 11.79 35.11 24.44
C GLN A 143 13.28 35.31 24.75
N LYS A 144 14.20 34.77 23.91
CA LYS A 144 15.64 34.99 24.08
C LYS A 144 16.00 36.47 23.88
N ILE A 145 15.40 37.14 22.91
CA ILE A 145 15.63 38.57 22.66
C ILE A 145 15.12 39.40 23.83
N VAL A 146 13.87 39.18 24.25
CA VAL A 146 13.29 39.89 25.41
C VAL A 146 14.13 39.68 26.68
N LYS A 147 14.56 38.45 26.95
CA LYS A 147 15.44 38.14 28.10
C LYS A 147 16.79 38.85 28.00
N LYS A 148 17.36 39.03 26.81
CA LYS A 148 18.62 39.80 26.63
C LYS A 148 18.41 41.29 26.89
N VAL A 149 17.36 41.89 26.32
CA VAL A 149 17.05 43.32 26.51
C VAL A 149 16.79 43.64 27.98
N LEU A 150 15.95 42.85 28.65
CA LEU A 150 15.66 43.01 30.07
C LEU A 150 16.91 42.87 30.94
N LYS A 151 17.86 42.00 30.56
CA LYS A 151 19.15 41.90 31.26
C LYS A 151 19.99 43.16 31.09
N ILE A 152 20.06 43.71 29.87
CA ILE A 152 20.82 44.93 29.56
C ILE A 152 20.26 46.15 30.32
N GLN A 153 18.93 46.29 30.38
CA GLN A 153 18.29 47.37 31.15
C GLN A 153 18.60 47.25 32.64
N LYS A 154 18.40 46.07 33.24
CA LYS A 154 18.74 45.83 34.65
C LYS A 154 20.20 46.11 34.99
N THR A 155 21.13 45.86 34.06
CA THR A 155 22.54 46.21 34.27
C THR A 155 22.78 47.72 34.19
N LYS A 156 22.11 48.44 33.28
CA LYS A 156 22.21 49.90 33.17
C LYS A 156 21.65 50.59 34.40
N ASP A 157 20.48 50.18 34.88
CA ASP A 157 19.81 50.78 36.04
C ASP A 157 20.63 50.59 37.33
N LYS A 158 21.30 49.45 37.50
CA LYS A 158 22.21 49.19 38.63
C LYS A 158 23.48 50.03 38.58
N THR A 159 23.98 50.33 37.38
CA THR A 159 25.15 51.19 37.21
C THR A 159 24.80 52.64 37.49
N SER A 160 23.59 53.10 37.12
CA SER A 160 23.15 54.46 37.38
C SER A 160 22.77 54.73 38.85
N SER A 161 22.41 53.69 39.61
CA SER A 161 22.10 53.81 41.05
C SER A 161 23.34 53.71 41.95
N LYS A 162 24.53 53.50 41.38
CA LYS A 162 25.81 53.37 42.08
C LYS A 162 26.60 54.66 41.91
#